data_AF-A0A150RCJ4-F1
#
_entry.id   AF-A0A150RCJ4-F1
#
_cell.length_a   1.000
_cell.length_b   1.000
_cell.length_c   1.000
_cell.angle_alpha   90.00
_cell.angle_beta   90.00
_cell.angle_gamma   90.00
#
_symmetry.space_group_name_H-M   'P 1'
#
loop_
_entity.id
_entity.type
_entity.pdbx_description
1 polymer ?
#
loop_
_entity_poly.entity_id
_entity_poly.type
_entity_poly.pdbx_seq_one_letter_code
_entity_poly.pdbx_strand_id
1 'polypeptide(L)'
;MTEKAPLAQIPGGPSPAEPVPRTPVHGVDLATYAALAVRLAEGGEPRAVVLARAGLDEARWLSIEKAWLLRIATSLLQQDLTLGQEHEEASAAARAALPPPPPLALEEYAALVAGIEAGRDAGVLLSGAKLTPAAFARHKLAWEARLAADVALRASFQALVEQRKRTM
;
A
#
# COMPACT_ATOMS: atom_id res chain seq x y z
N MET A 1 -12.87 -21.85 36.11
CA MET A 1 -12.15 -20.60 35.78
C MET A 1 -11.01 -21.00 34.87
N THR A 2 -11.09 -20.69 33.59
CA THR A 2 -10.04 -21.06 32.63
C THR A 2 -8.98 -19.97 32.67
N GLU A 3 -7.81 -20.27 33.22
CA GLU A 3 -6.67 -19.37 33.25
C GLU A 3 -6.26 -19.09 31.80
N LYS A 4 -6.37 -17.82 31.36
CA LYS A 4 -6.04 -17.42 29.99
C LYS A 4 -4.52 -17.54 29.85
N ALA A 5 -4.05 -18.41 28.96
CA ALA A 5 -2.63 -18.61 28.72
C ALA A 5 -1.94 -17.27 28.41
N PRO A 6 -0.72 -17.02 28.93
CA PRO A 6 -0.02 -15.77 28.70
C PRO A 6 0.25 -15.59 27.20
N LEU A 7 -0.03 -14.38 26.71
CA LEU A 7 0.24 -14.02 25.32
C LEU A 7 1.75 -14.06 25.06
N ALA A 8 2.13 -14.52 23.86
CA ALA A 8 3.52 -14.57 23.46
C ALA A 8 4.11 -13.15 23.35
N GLN A 9 5.28 -12.93 23.97
CA GLN A 9 6.02 -11.68 23.86
C GLN A 9 6.74 -11.59 22.51
N ILE A 10 6.51 -10.51 21.75
CA ILE A 10 7.30 -10.23 20.55
C ILE A 10 8.62 -9.55 20.97
N PRO A 11 9.80 -10.05 20.53
CA PRO A 11 11.09 -9.41 20.83
C PRO A 11 11.13 -7.94 20.36
N GLY A 12 11.37 -7.02 21.30
CA GLY A 12 11.43 -5.58 21.04
C GLY A 12 10.06 -4.90 20.86
N GLY A 13 8.96 -5.65 20.93
CA GLY A 13 7.60 -5.10 20.95
C GLY A 13 7.15 -4.70 22.36
N PRO A 14 6.02 -3.97 22.49
CA PRO A 14 5.40 -3.68 23.78
C PRO A 14 5.08 -4.95 24.56
N SER A 15 4.96 -4.83 25.88
CA SER A 15 4.47 -5.92 26.74
C SER A 15 3.04 -6.27 26.33
N PRO A 16 2.71 -7.55 26.08
CA PRO A 16 1.36 -7.96 25.74
C PRO A 16 0.41 -7.87 26.93
N ALA A 17 0.91 -7.60 28.15
CA ALA A 17 0.08 -7.38 29.33
C ALA A 17 -0.33 -5.90 29.52
N GLU A 18 0.24 -4.96 28.76
CA GLU A 18 0.01 -3.52 28.90
C GLU A 18 -0.70 -2.95 27.66
N PRO A 19 -1.48 -1.85 27.80
CA PRO A 19 -2.06 -1.18 26.64
C PRO A 19 -0.99 -0.75 25.63
N VAL A 20 -1.22 -1.00 24.33
CA VAL A 20 -0.27 -0.60 23.29
C VAL A 20 -0.14 0.93 23.22
N PRO A 21 1.08 1.50 23.31
CA PRO A 21 1.28 2.94 23.23
C PRO A 21 0.90 3.51 21.87
N ARG A 22 0.11 4.60 21.89
CA ARG A 22 -0.20 5.42 20.70
C ARG A 22 0.66 6.67 20.58
N THR A 23 1.60 6.87 21.49
CA THR A 23 2.47 8.05 21.52
C THR A 23 3.39 8.10 20.30
N PRO A 24 3.70 9.29 19.74
CA PRO A 24 4.60 9.41 18.59
C PRO A 24 5.97 8.73 18.81
N VAL A 25 6.54 8.17 17.74
CA VAL A 25 7.89 7.58 17.72
C VAL A 25 8.81 8.54 16.99
N HIS A 26 9.85 9.05 17.65
CA HIS A 26 10.72 10.09 17.09
C HIS A 26 9.96 11.31 16.53
N GLY A 27 8.86 11.70 17.19
CA GLY A 27 7.99 12.79 16.76
C GLY A 27 7.01 12.44 15.63
N VAL A 28 6.99 11.20 15.15
CA VAL A 28 6.08 10.71 14.10
C VAL A 28 4.91 9.96 14.73
N ASP A 29 3.72 10.54 14.64
CA ASP A 29 2.46 9.89 15.04
C ASP A 29 1.99 8.85 14.02
N LEU A 30 0.91 8.13 14.34
CA LEU A 30 0.39 7.04 13.50
C LEU A 30 -0.06 7.54 12.12
N ALA A 31 -0.72 8.71 12.08
CA ALA A 31 -1.22 9.29 10.84
C ALA A 31 -0.08 9.69 9.91
N THR A 32 0.97 10.33 10.45
CA THR A 32 2.17 10.71 9.71
C THR A 32 2.94 9.48 9.24
N TYR A 33 3.07 8.46 10.08
CA TYR A 33 3.66 7.18 9.69
C TYR A 33 2.90 6.54 8.52
N ALA A 34 1.58 6.43 8.61
CA ALA A 34 0.74 5.87 7.54
C ALA A 34 0.87 6.68 6.24
N ALA A 35 0.89 8.01 6.33
CA ALA A 35 1.08 8.87 5.16
C ALA A 35 2.44 8.67 4.48
N LEU A 36 3.51 8.57 5.26
CA LEU A 36 4.85 8.29 4.74
C LEU A 36 4.93 6.89 4.13
N ALA A 37 4.39 5.87 4.81
CA ALA A 37 4.38 4.49 4.31
C ALA A 37 3.64 4.40 2.96
N VAL A 38 2.49 5.07 2.83
CA VAL A 38 1.74 5.17 1.57
C VAL A 38 2.59 5.84 0.49
N ARG A 39 3.19 7.01 0.75
CA ARG A 39 4.02 7.71 -0.25
C ARG A 39 5.23 6.90 -0.70
N LEU A 40 5.86 6.16 0.21
CA LEU A 40 6.98 5.29 -0.10
C LEU A 40 6.56 4.09 -0.94
N ALA A 41 5.38 3.51 -0.67
CA ALA A 41 4.84 2.40 -1.44
C ALA A 41 4.45 2.81 -2.88
N GLU A 42 3.99 4.05 -3.09
CA GLU A 42 3.69 4.57 -4.43
C GLU A 42 4.91 4.57 -5.35
N GLY A 43 6.10 4.85 -4.80
CA GLY A 43 7.35 4.86 -5.55
C GLY A 43 7.45 5.96 -6.62
N GLY A 44 6.59 7.00 -6.54
CA GLY A 44 6.62 8.13 -7.48
C GLY A 44 7.83 9.05 -7.31
N GLU A 45 8.55 8.96 -6.20
CA GLU A 45 9.76 9.73 -5.92
C GLU A 45 10.82 8.84 -5.25
N PRO A 46 12.13 9.18 -5.39
CA PRO A 46 13.17 8.46 -4.68
C PRO A 46 12.91 8.47 -3.17
N ARG A 47 12.95 7.29 -2.55
CA ARG A 47 12.71 7.09 -1.12
C ARG A 47 13.46 8.07 -0.22
N ALA A 48 14.75 8.30 -0.48
CA ALA A 48 15.58 9.24 0.28
C ALA A 48 15.02 10.68 0.24
N VAL A 49 14.43 11.11 -0.89
CA VAL A 49 13.83 12.44 -1.03
C VAL A 49 12.54 12.54 -0.21
N VAL A 50 11.71 11.49 -0.22
CA VAL A 50 10.48 11.44 0.57
C VAL A 50 10.80 11.55 2.07
N LEU A 51 11.78 10.78 2.54
CA LEU A 51 12.21 10.81 3.94
C LEU A 51 12.86 12.15 4.32
N ALA A 52 13.74 12.70 3.49
CA ALA A 52 14.42 13.96 3.76
C ALA A 52 13.44 15.14 3.92
N ARG A 53 12.36 15.19 3.13
CA ARG A 53 11.32 16.21 3.28
C ARG A 53 10.56 16.12 4.62
N ALA A 54 10.53 14.94 5.23
CA ALA A 54 9.97 14.73 6.55
C ALA A 54 11.00 14.92 7.68
N GLY A 55 12.23 15.34 7.37
CA GLY A 55 13.31 15.47 8.36
C GLY A 55 13.81 14.12 8.88
N LEU A 56 13.67 13.06 8.07
CA LEU A 56 14.07 11.69 8.41
C LEU A 56 15.21 11.21 7.51
N ASP A 57 16.08 10.40 8.09
CA ASP A 57 17.00 9.53 7.35
C ASP A 57 16.47 8.07 7.37
N GLU A 58 17.16 7.18 6.67
CA GLU A 58 16.79 5.76 6.60
C GLU A 58 16.83 5.06 7.96
N ALA A 59 17.82 5.39 8.80
CA ALA A 59 17.97 4.75 10.11
C ALA A 59 16.81 5.12 11.04
N ARG A 60 16.43 6.41 11.06
CA ARG A 60 15.29 6.91 11.83
C ARG A 60 13.99 6.36 11.28
N TRP A 61 13.80 6.33 9.96
CA TRP A 61 12.62 5.70 9.37
C TRP A 61 12.49 4.24 9.78
N LEU A 62 13.54 3.44 9.65
CA LEU A 62 13.50 2.01 10.00
C LEU A 62 13.15 1.81 11.47
N SER A 63 13.65 2.67 12.36
CA SER A 63 13.28 2.65 13.78
C SER A 63 11.81 2.97 14.00
N ILE A 64 11.24 3.96 13.29
CA ILE A 64 9.82 4.34 13.37
C ILE A 64 8.94 3.21 12.85
N GLU A 65 9.24 2.71 11.66
CA GLU A 65 8.48 1.65 10.99
C GLU A 65 8.44 0.38 11.83
N LYS A 66 9.60 -0.07 12.34
CA LYS A 66 9.67 -1.22 13.24
C LYS A 66 8.81 -1.01 14.49
N ALA A 67 8.88 0.16 15.12
CA ALA A 67 8.11 0.44 16.33
C ALA A 67 6.60 0.41 16.08
N TRP A 68 6.11 1.02 15.00
CA TRP A 68 4.70 1.00 14.66
C TRP A 68 4.20 -0.39 14.25
N LEU A 69 4.96 -1.13 13.43
CA LEU A 69 4.61 -2.51 13.06
C LEU A 69 4.53 -3.43 14.28
N LEU A 70 5.47 -3.32 15.21
CA LEU A 70 5.44 -4.09 16.46
C LEU A 70 4.24 -3.74 17.33
N ARG A 71 3.87 -2.45 17.42
CA ARG A 71 2.68 -2.01 18.16
C ARG A 71 1.39 -2.57 17.55
N ILE A 72 1.24 -2.50 16.23
CA ILE A 72 0.07 -3.05 15.51
C ILE A 72 0.00 -4.57 15.72
N ALA A 73 1.12 -5.28 15.59
CA ALA A 73 1.17 -6.73 15.81
C ALA A 73 0.83 -7.12 17.26
N THR A 74 1.38 -6.41 18.26
CA THR A 74 1.05 -6.65 19.67
C THR A 74 -0.42 -6.37 19.96
N SER A 75 -1.00 -5.31 19.40
CA SER A 75 -2.44 -5.01 19.53
C SER A 75 -3.30 -6.17 19.03
N LEU A 76 -2.95 -6.72 17.86
CA LEU A 76 -3.63 -7.88 17.29
C LEU A 76 -3.52 -9.13 18.20
N LEU A 77 -2.35 -9.40 18.78
CA LEU A 77 -2.18 -10.49 19.74
C LEU A 77 -3.02 -10.31 21.01
N GLN A 78 -3.23 -9.05 21.42
CA GLN A 78 -4.11 -8.69 22.53
C GLN A 78 -5.60 -8.78 22.18
N GLN A 79 -5.94 -9.14 20.94
CA GLN A 79 -7.31 -9.11 20.41
C GLN A 79 -7.90 -7.68 20.40
N ASP A 80 -7.05 -6.65 20.44
CA ASP A 80 -7.42 -5.25 20.26
C ASP A 80 -7.21 -4.86 18.80
N LEU A 81 -8.31 -4.69 18.07
CA LEU A 81 -8.28 -4.31 16.65
C LEU A 81 -8.22 -2.80 16.42
N THR A 82 -8.38 -1.99 17.48
CA THR A 82 -8.55 -0.54 17.34
C THR A 82 -7.35 0.14 16.68
N LEU A 83 -6.12 -0.23 17.08
CA LEU A 83 -4.92 0.34 16.47
C LEU A 83 -4.75 -0.06 15.00
N GLY A 84 -5.16 -1.29 14.65
CA GLY A 84 -5.18 -1.75 13.26
C GLY A 84 -6.16 -0.94 12.41
N GLN A 85 -7.36 -0.71 12.94
CA GLN A 85 -8.40 0.11 12.29
C GLN A 85 -7.95 1.57 12.12
N GLU A 86 -7.39 2.19 13.17
CA GLU A 86 -6.82 3.55 13.12
C GLU A 86 -5.73 3.66 12.03
N HIS A 87 -4.86 2.66 11.91
CA HIS A 87 -3.83 2.61 10.88
C HIS A 87 -4.42 2.45 9.46
N GLU A 88 -5.43 1.60 9.29
CA GLU A 88 -6.13 1.42 8.02
C GLU A 88 -6.84 2.69 7.57
N GLU A 89 -7.56 3.37 8.49
CA GLU A 89 -8.23 4.64 8.25
C GLU A 89 -7.23 5.73 7.85
N ALA A 90 -6.14 5.87 8.60
CA ALA A 90 -5.06 6.81 8.28
C ALA A 90 -4.43 6.53 6.91
N SER A 91 -4.20 5.26 6.59
CA SER A 91 -3.66 4.83 5.29
C SER A 91 -4.64 5.08 4.14
N ALA A 92 -5.94 4.88 4.36
CA ALA A 92 -6.97 5.18 3.39
C ALA A 92 -7.06 6.69 3.14
N ALA A 93 -7.06 7.51 4.19
CA ALA A 93 -7.04 8.97 4.08
C ALA A 93 -5.80 9.47 3.34
N ALA A 94 -4.62 8.94 3.67
CA ALA A 94 -3.37 9.26 2.99
C ALA A 94 -3.40 8.90 1.49
N ARG A 95 -3.94 7.73 1.13
CA ARG A 95 -4.10 7.32 -0.28
C ARG A 95 -5.09 8.23 -1.03
N ALA A 96 -6.19 8.61 -0.40
CA ALA A 96 -7.17 9.53 -0.97
C ALA A 96 -6.59 10.93 -1.20
N ALA A 97 -5.64 11.37 -0.37
CA ALA A 97 -4.96 12.65 -0.51
C ALA A 97 -3.87 12.69 -1.60
N LEU A 98 -3.49 11.54 -2.17
CA LEU A 98 -2.51 11.50 -3.25
C LEU A 98 -3.07 12.14 -4.52
N PRO A 99 -2.26 12.90 -5.28
CA PRO A 99 -2.67 13.39 -6.59
C PRO A 99 -3.00 12.20 -7.49
N PRO A 100 -4.01 12.30 -8.39
CA PRO A 100 -4.36 11.21 -9.29
C PRO A 100 -3.12 10.72 -10.03
N PRO A 101 -3.01 9.41 -10.29
CA PRO A 101 -1.86 8.89 -11.02
C PRO A 101 -1.80 9.55 -12.40
N PRO A 102 -0.60 9.78 -12.97
CA PRO A 102 -0.48 10.21 -14.35
C PRO A 102 -1.32 9.33 -15.28
N PRO A 103 -1.91 9.85 -16.36
CA PRO A 103 -2.70 9.02 -17.25
C PRO A 103 -1.80 7.96 -17.90
N LEU A 104 -2.18 6.70 -17.75
CA LEU A 104 -1.64 5.59 -18.55
C LEU A 104 -2.44 5.53 -19.86
N ALA A 105 -1.83 5.22 -20.99
CA ALA A 105 -2.58 5.03 -22.23
C ALA A 105 -3.47 3.77 -22.15
N LEU A 106 -4.56 3.73 -22.91
CA LEU A 106 -5.48 2.58 -22.88
C LEU A 106 -4.77 1.30 -23.33
N GLU A 107 -3.92 1.42 -24.34
CA GLU A 107 -3.15 0.34 -24.94
C GLU A 107 -2.11 -0.21 -23.98
N GLU A 108 -1.45 0.66 -23.21
CA GLU A 108 -0.48 0.29 -22.18
C GLU A 108 -1.19 -0.44 -21.03
N TYR A 109 -2.33 0.09 -20.58
CA TYR A 109 -3.13 -0.55 -19.55
C TYR A 109 -3.66 -1.92 -19.99
N ALA A 110 -4.20 -2.02 -21.20
CA ALA A 110 -4.67 -3.27 -21.79
C ALA A 110 -3.53 -4.30 -21.95
N ALA A 111 -2.32 -3.87 -22.31
CA ALA A 111 -1.17 -4.77 -22.40
C ALA A 111 -0.77 -5.34 -21.03
N LEU A 112 -0.81 -4.53 -19.97
CA LEU A 112 -0.55 -5.00 -18.60
C LEU A 112 -1.60 -6.01 -18.15
N VAL A 113 -2.89 -5.70 -18.32
CA VAL A 113 -3.99 -6.59 -17.94
C VAL A 113 -3.93 -7.91 -18.72
N ALA A 114 -3.74 -7.84 -20.04
CA ALA A 114 -3.59 -9.03 -20.89
C ALA A 114 -2.44 -9.94 -20.44
N GLY A 115 -1.28 -9.35 -20.10
CA GLY A 115 -0.12 -10.11 -19.62
C GLY A 115 -0.40 -10.80 -18.28
N ILE A 116 -1.08 -10.13 -17.35
CA ILE A 116 -1.46 -10.70 -16.05
C ILE A 116 -2.48 -11.82 -16.24
N GLU A 117 -3.52 -11.61 -17.07
CA GLU A 117 -4.53 -12.64 -17.37
C GLU A 117 -3.95 -13.87 -18.09
N ALA A 118 -2.88 -13.68 -18.87
CA ALA A 118 -2.15 -14.76 -19.52
C ALA A 118 -1.20 -15.51 -18.56
N GLY A 119 -1.18 -15.17 -17.26
CA GLY A 119 -0.37 -15.84 -16.24
C GLY A 119 1.10 -15.44 -16.25
N ARG A 120 1.49 -14.35 -16.93
CA ARG A 120 2.86 -13.83 -16.83
C ARG A 120 3.10 -13.22 -15.45
N ASP A 121 4.35 -13.19 -15.03
CA ASP A 121 4.74 -12.61 -13.76
C ASP A 121 4.40 -11.11 -13.70
N ALA A 122 3.51 -10.74 -12.78
CA ALA A 122 3.04 -9.36 -12.64
C ALA A 122 4.17 -8.42 -12.21
N GLY A 123 5.11 -8.89 -11.38
CA GLY A 123 6.26 -8.09 -10.94
C GLY A 123 7.15 -7.68 -12.12
N VAL A 124 7.43 -8.62 -13.02
CA VAL A 124 8.20 -8.36 -14.25
C VAL A 124 7.47 -7.38 -15.17
N LEU A 125 6.16 -7.57 -15.37
CA LEU A 125 5.35 -6.68 -16.22
C LEU A 125 5.31 -5.25 -15.68
N LEU A 126 5.01 -5.09 -14.39
CA LEU A 126 4.93 -3.78 -13.74
C LEU A 126 6.29 -3.08 -13.71
N SER A 127 7.37 -3.80 -13.41
CA SER A 127 8.73 -3.26 -13.47
C SER A 127 9.10 -2.77 -14.87
N GLY A 128 8.75 -3.54 -15.91
CA GLY A 128 8.93 -3.13 -17.30
C GLY A 128 8.18 -1.84 -17.67
N ALA A 129 7.02 -1.62 -17.05
CA ALA A 129 6.23 -0.39 -17.17
C ALA A 129 6.63 0.72 -16.19
N LYS A 130 7.69 0.51 -15.37
CA LYS A 130 8.11 1.42 -14.29
C LYS A 130 6.98 1.74 -13.30
N LEU A 131 6.10 0.77 -13.05
CA LEU A 131 5.00 0.87 -12.10
C LEU A 131 5.30 0.04 -10.85
N THR A 132 4.99 0.60 -9.69
CA THR A 132 4.88 -0.18 -8.45
C THR A 132 3.53 -0.89 -8.40
N PRO A 133 3.38 -1.95 -7.59
CA PRO A 133 2.07 -2.57 -7.35
C PRO A 133 1.02 -1.58 -6.82
N ALA A 134 1.42 -0.64 -5.97
CA ALA A 134 0.53 0.40 -5.44
C ALA A 134 0.07 1.36 -6.55
N ALA A 135 1.00 1.85 -7.39
CA ALA A 135 0.66 2.68 -8.53
C ALA A 135 -0.29 1.96 -9.50
N PHE A 136 0.00 0.68 -9.82
CA PHE A 136 -0.88 -0.12 -10.67
C PHE A 136 -2.29 -0.27 -10.09
N ALA A 137 -2.43 -0.53 -8.78
CA ALA A 137 -3.75 -0.61 -8.14
C ALA A 137 -4.55 0.70 -8.30
N ARG A 138 -3.89 1.86 -8.22
CA ARG A 138 -4.53 3.17 -8.45
C ARG A 138 -4.93 3.37 -9.91
N HIS A 139 -4.08 2.98 -10.85
CA HIS A 139 -4.45 2.98 -12.27
C HIS A 139 -5.64 2.08 -12.55
N LYS A 140 -5.66 0.88 -11.95
CA LYS A 140 -6.75 -0.08 -12.09
C LYS A 140 -8.09 0.54 -11.65
N LEU A 141 -8.15 1.13 -10.45
CA LEU A 141 -9.36 1.80 -9.96
C LEU A 141 -9.79 2.96 -10.85
N ALA A 142 -8.85 3.79 -11.31
CA ALA A 142 -9.14 4.91 -12.21
C ALA A 142 -9.69 4.41 -13.56
N TRP A 143 -9.13 3.34 -14.11
CA TRP A 143 -9.62 2.72 -15.34
C TRP A 143 -10.96 2.03 -15.15
N GLU A 144 -11.18 1.29 -14.06
CA GLU A 144 -12.46 0.66 -13.74
C GLU A 144 -13.59 1.70 -13.70
N ALA A 145 -13.37 2.85 -13.03
CA ALA A 145 -14.34 3.94 -13.02
C ALA A 145 -14.62 4.51 -14.42
N ARG A 146 -13.60 4.72 -15.25
CA ARG A 146 -13.75 5.22 -16.62
C ARG A 146 -14.48 4.23 -17.52
N LEU A 147 -14.10 2.95 -17.46
CA LEU A 147 -14.72 1.87 -18.22
C LEU A 147 -16.15 1.60 -17.74
N ALA A 148 -16.46 1.85 -16.46
CA ALA A 148 -17.82 1.79 -15.92
C ALA A 148 -18.72 2.86 -16.57
N ALA A 149 -18.19 4.08 -16.74
CA ALA A 149 -18.93 5.23 -17.26
C ALA A 149 -19.06 5.27 -18.80
N ASP A 150 -18.17 4.61 -19.55
CA ASP A 150 -18.14 4.65 -21.02
C ASP A 150 -18.15 3.23 -21.63
N VAL A 151 -19.29 2.88 -22.24
CA VAL A 151 -19.52 1.56 -22.87
C VAL A 151 -18.66 1.35 -24.12
N ALA A 152 -18.43 2.40 -24.92
CA ALA A 152 -17.62 2.31 -26.13
C ALA A 152 -16.15 2.10 -25.76
N LEU A 153 -15.65 2.87 -24.78
CA LEU A 153 -14.31 2.70 -24.24
C LEU A 153 -14.10 1.30 -23.64
N ARG A 154 -15.11 0.77 -22.94
CA ARG A 154 -15.09 -0.61 -22.43
C ARG A 154 -14.95 -1.65 -23.54
N ALA A 155 -15.69 -1.50 -24.64
CA ALA A 155 -15.59 -2.38 -25.78
C ALA A 155 -14.19 -2.33 -26.42
N SER A 156 -13.62 -1.11 -26.58
CA SER A 156 -12.25 -0.93 -27.08
C SER A 156 -11.21 -1.59 -26.17
N PHE A 157 -11.33 -1.42 -24.86
CA PHE A 157 -10.46 -2.06 -23.87
C PHE A 157 -10.48 -3.59 -23.99
N GLN A 158 -11.68 -4.18 -24.02
CA GLN A 158 -11.84 -5.64 -24.13
C GLN A 158 -11.24 -6.18 -25.43
N ALA A 159 -11.47 -5.48 -26.56
CA ALA A 159 -10.89 -5.85 -27.84
C ALA A 159 -9.36 -5.83 -27.81
N LEU A 160 -8.75 -4.81 -27.18
CA LEU A 160 -7.30 -4.70 -27.02
C LEU A 160 -6.74 -5.83 -26.14
N VAL A 161 -7.38 -6.13 -25.01
CA VAL A 161 -6.93 -7.21 -24.10
C VAL A 161 -6.94 -8.56 -24.84
N GLU A 162 -8.03 -8.88 -25.55
CA GLU A 162 -8.16 -10.12 -26.31
C GLU A 162 -7.17 -10.20 -27.48
N GLN A 163 -6.95 -9.10 -28.20
CA GLN A 163 -5.94 -9.04 -29.26
C GLN A 163 -4.54 -9.34 -28.70
N ARG A 164 -4.17 -8.73 -27.57
CA ARG A 164 -2.86 -8.92 -26.94
C ARG A 164 -2.65 -10.36 -26.50
N LYS A 165 -3.66 -10.98 -25.88
CA LYS A 165 -3.63 -12.38 -25.44
C LYS A 165 -3.38 -13.36 -26.58
N ARG A 166 -3.87 -13.07 -27.80
CA ARG A 166 -3.65 -13.91 -28.99
C ARG A 166 -2.26 -13.78 -29.61
N THR A 167 -1.59 -12.65 -29.37
CA THR A 167 -0.26 -12.34 -29.93
C THR A 167 0.90 -12.67 -28.99
N MET A 168 0.59 -13.10 -27.76
CA MET A 168 1.56 -13.55 -26.76
C MET A 168 1.80 -15.06 -26.91
#